data_AF-A0A3D5X520-F1
#
_entry.id   AF-A0A3D5X520-F1
#
_cell.length_a   1.000
_cell.length_b   1.000
_cell.length_c   1.000
_cell.angle_alpha   90.00
_cell.angle_beta   90.00
_cell.angle_gamma   90.00
#
_symmetry.space_group_name_H-M   'P 1'
#
loop_
_entity.id
_entity.type
_entity.pdbx_description
1 polymer ?
#
loop_
_entity_poly.entity_id
_entity_poly.type
_entity_poly.pdbx_seq_one_letter_code
_entity_poly.pdbx_strand_id
1 'polypeptide(L)' 'EILIPRRYVPEGTQVDDTIDVFIYFDSEDRIIATTEKPHIVLGEIGRLKAVSVTSAGAFLDWGLT' A
#
# COMPACT_ATOMS: atom_id res chain seq x y z
N GLU A 1 -11.74 -13.32 -0.30
CA GLU A 1 -11.52 -12.55 -1.55
C GLU A 1 -10.61 -11.37 -1.22
N ILE A 2 -9.71 -10.98 -2.11
CA ILE A 2 -8.81 -9.82 -1.92
C ILE A 2 -9.17 -8.83 -3.02
N LEU A 3 -9.45 -7.58 -2.65
CA LEU A 3 -9.89 -6.55 -3.57
C LEU A 3 -8.73 -5.62 -3.96
N ILE A 4 -8.70 -5.23 -5.23
CA ILE A 4 -7.87 -4.14 -5.74
C ILE A 4 -8.77 -2.92 -6.01
N PRO A 5 -8.60 -1.79 -5.31
CA PRO A 5 -9.26 -0.54 -5.65
C PRO A 5 -9.01 -0.14 -7.11
N ARG A 6 -10.05 0.33 -7.81
CA ARG A 6 -9.96 0.71 -9.25
C ARG A 6 -8.82 1.67 -9.57
N ARG A 7 -8.46 2.56 -8.64
CA ARG A 7 -7.35 3.51 -8.80
C ARG A 7 -5.98 2.85 -8.98
N TYR A 8 -5.83 1.60 -8.54
CA TYR A 8 -4.60 0.82 -8.64
C TYR A 8 -4.60 -0.17 -9.80
N VAL A 9 -5.70 -0.27 -10.55
CA VAL A 9 -5.76 -1.14 -11.71
C VAL A 9 -5.12 -0.43 -12.91
N PRO A 10 -4.06 -0.99 -13.54
CA PRO A 10 -3.45 -0.40 -14.71
C PRO A 10 -4.46 -0.18 -15.84
N GLU A 11 -4.28 0.89 -16.62
CA GLU A 11 -5.14 1.17 -17.75
C GLU A 11 -5.09 0.03 -18.79
N GLY A 12 -6.26 -0.36 -19.31
CA GLY A 12 -6.37 -1.41 -20.31
C GLY A 12 -6.37 -2.84 -19.76
N THR A 13 -6.32 -3.03 -18.44
CA THR A 13 -6.46 -4.36 -17.80
C THR A 13 -7.76 -5.05 -18.25
N GLN A 14 -7.65 -6.32 -18.65
CA GLN A 14 -8.74 -7.18 -19.06
C GLN A 14 -8.97 -8.31 -18.04
N VAL A 15 -10.10 -9.01 -18.20
CA VAL A 15 -10.34 -10.25 -17.44
C VAL A 15 -9.27 -11.26 -17.83
N ASP A 16 -8.83 -12.06 -16.86
CA ASP A 16 -7.76 -13.06 -16.97
C ASP A 16 -6.32 -12.50 -17.06
N ASP A 17 -6.13 -11.19 -17.03
CA ASP A 17 -4.80 -10.59 -16.88
C ASP A 17 -4.20 -10.88 -15.50
N THR A 18 -2.88 -11.09 -15.48
CA THR A 18 -2.12 -11.20 -14.24
C THR A 18 -1.56 -9.83 -13.86
N ILE A 19 -1.76 -9.42 -12.60
CA ILE A 19 -1.25 -8.16 -12.07
C ILE A 19 -0.38 -8.45 -10.85
N ASP A 20 0.85 -7.93 -10.88
CA ASP A 20 1.73 -7.93 -9.71
C ASP A 20 1.23 -6.90 -8.69
N VAL A 21 0.90 -7.36 -7.49
CA VAL A 21 0.33 -6.53 -6.44
C VAL A 21 1.05 -6.73 -5.11
N PHE A 22 1.05 -5.68 -4.29
CA PHE A 22 1.41 -5.74 -2.88
C PHE A 22 0.14 -5.86 -2.03
N ILE A 23 0.15 -6.78 -1.05
CA ILE A 23 -0.99 -7.03 -0.16
C ILE A 23 -0.70 -6.42 1.21
N TYR A 24 -1.62 -5.62 1.73
CA TYR A 24 -1.50 -5.01 3.05
C TYR A 24 -2.86 -4.76 3.70
N PHE A 25 -2.85 -4.36 4.97
CA PHE A 25 -4.04 -3.88 5.69
C PHE A 25 -4.19 -2.37 5.55
N ASP A 26 -5.36 -1.94 5.10
CA ASP A 26 -5.69 -0.51 5.06
C ASP A 26 -6.05 0.04 6.46
N SER A 27 -6.43 1.31 6.53
CA SER A 27 -6.83 1.98 7.78
C SER A 27 -8.15 1.46 8.38
N GLU A 28 -8.89 0.62 7.65
CA GLU A 28 -10.12 -0.04 8.11
C GLU A 28 -9.89 -1.53 8.42
N ASP A 29 -8.63 -1.96 8.60
CA ASP A 29 -8.20 -3.34 8.86
C ASP A 29 -8.63 -4.33 7.76
N ARG A 30 -8.81 -3.87 6.53
CA ARG A 30 -9.16 -4.73 5.39
C ARG A 30 -7.92 -5.16 4.63
N ILE A 31 -7.90 -6.42 4.22
CA ILE A 31 -6.88 -6.94 3.30
C ILE A 31 -7.15 -6.39 1.91
N ILE A 32 -6.23 -5.57 1.40
CA ILE A 32 -6.31 -4.96 0.06
C ILE A 32 -5.05 -5.22 -0.76
N ALA A 33 -5.22 -5.22 -2.07
CA ALA A 33 -4.14 -5.27 -3.05
C ALA A 33 -3.90 -3.89 -3.67
N THR A 34 -2.63 -3.54 -3.92
CA THR A 34 -2.23 -2.32 -4.61
C THR A 34 -1.10 -2.60 -5.60
N THR A 35 -1.01 -1.83 -6.68
CA THR A 35 0.14 -1.83 -7.60
C THR A 35 1.20 -0.81 -7.19
N GLU A 36 0.92 -0.01 -6.16
CA GLU A 36 1.91 0.85 -5.52
C GLU A 36 2.97 0.01 -4.81
N LYS A 37 4.19 0.54 -4.77
CA LYS A 37 5.32 -0.12 -4.13
C LYS A 37 5.63 0.59 -2.82
N PRO A 38 5.57 -0.10 -1.67
CA PRO A 38 5.98 0.51 -0.42
C PRO A 38 7.45 0.91 -0.50
N HIS A 39 7.81 1.97 0.21
CA HIS A 39 9.19 2.46 0.30
C HIS A 39 10.10 1.52 1.10
N ILE A 40 9.50 0.67 1.95
CA ILE A 40 10.20 -0.26 2.81
C ILE A 40 9.32 -1.47 3.10
N VAL A 41 9.93 -2.66 3.21
CA VAL A 41 9.25 -3.89 3.64
C VAL A 41 9.92 -4.52 4.88
N LEU A 42 9.29 -5.56 5.43
CA LEU A 42 9.78 -6.25 6.63
C LEU A 42 11.22 -6.74 6.43
N GLY A 43 12.11 -6.39 7.35
CA GLY A 43 13.53 -6.76 7.33
C GLY A 43 14.45 -5.70 6.73
N GLU A 44 13.91 -4.62 6.18
CA GLU A 44 14.68 -3.51 5.63
C GLU A 44 14.85 -2.37 6.65
N ILE A 45 15.86 -1.52 6.41
CA ILE A 45 16.08 -0.27 7.13
C ILE A 45 16.09 0.85 6.10
N GLY A 46 15.27 1.88 6.32
CA GLY A 46 15.11 2.98 5.38
C GLY A 46 14.71 4.28 6.08
N ARG A 47 14.96 5.41 5.40
CA ARG A 47 14.53 6.73 5.84
C ARG A 47 13.16 7.04 5.26
N LEU A 48 12.18 7.33 6.13
CA LEU A 48 10.84 7.75 5.74
C LEU A 48 10.54 9.19 6.18
N LYS A 49 9.59 9.84 5.52
CA LYS A 49 9.13 11.19 5.88
C LYS A 49 8.05 11.08 6.95
N ALA A 50 8.16 11.84 8.04
CA ALA A 50 7.05 11.98 8.99
C ALA A 50 5.95 12.88 8.40
N VAL A 51 4.72 12.36 8.35
CA VAL A 51 3.54 13.07 7.83
C VAL A 51 2.65 13.62 8.94
N SER A 52 2.73 13.03 10.13
CA SER A 52 2.01 13.53 11.31
C SER A 52 2.77 13.14 12.58
N VAL A 53 2.70 14.01 13.59
CA VAL A 53 3.23 13.75 14.93
C VAL A 53 2.16 14.16 15.93
N THR A 54 1.73 13.20 16.74
CA THR A 54 0.72 13.39 17.78
C THR A 54 1.24 12.87 19.11
N SER A 55 0.45 13.02 20.17
CA SER A 55 0.77 12.40 21.47
C SER A 55 0.79 10.86 21.42
N ALA A 56 0.14 10.24 20.43
CA ALA A 56 0.15 8.79 20.24
C ALA A 56 1.42 8.30 19.53
N GLY A 57 2.10 9.15 18.75
CA GLY A 57 3.32 8.78 18.03
C GLY A 57 3.54 9.59 16.75
N ALA A 58 4.51 9.14 15.95
CA ALA A 58 4.80 9.69 14.63
C ALA A 58 4.34 8.73 13.53
N PHE A 59 3.64 9.26 12.55
CA PHE A 59 3.16 8.53 11.38
C PHE A 59 4.08 8.83 10.20
N LEU A 60 4.56 7.78 9.55
CA LEU A 60 5.54 7.87 8.48
C LEU A 60 4.89 7.56 7.14
N ASP A 61 5.26 8.32 6.12
CA ASP A 61 4.97 8.01 4.73
C ASP A 61 5.84 6.84 4.29
N TRP A 62 5.20 5.70 4.10
CA TRP A 62 5.80 4.45 3.66
C TRP A 62 5.44 4.12 2.21
N GLY A 63 4.86 5.07 1.46
CA GLY A 63 4.58 4.95 0.04
C GLY A 63 3.23 4.30 -0.32
N LEU A 64 2.42 3.93 0.67
CA LEU A 64 1.07 3.39 0.48
C LEU A 64 0.02 4.29 1.14
N THR A 65 -1.18 4.33 0.56
CA THR A 65 -2.29 5.21 0.98
C THR A 65 -3.64 4.51 1.12
#